data_AF-A0A5C8AJJ8-F1
#
_entry.id   AF-A0A5C8AJJ8-F1
#
_cell.length_a   1.000
_cell.length_b   1.000
_cell.length_c   1.000
_cell.angle_alpha   90.00
_cell.angle_beta   90.00
_cell.angle_gamma   90.00
#
_symmetry.space_group_name_H-M   'P 1'
#
loop_
_entity.id
_entity.type
_entity.pdbx_description
1 polymer ?
#
loop_
_entity_poly.entity_id
_entity_poly.type
_entity_poly.pdbx_seq_one_letter_code
_entity_poly.pdbx_strand_id
1 'polypeptide(L)'
;MKRLQNKVAIITGGATHLAIRTAKLFLDEGAKVVLVDNNKEALEKVISQIGNERLKFCVADITQSRSVQNYVNRTVEIFGKIDIFFNHADTEDFFAPISAYPEAVFDHVIATHLKGAWLGNKYVVPHMNHGGSIVMTSSVAGLFGYANLSALVASEHAVVGIMRATALETEEKQIRVNTVHPSIDSTQAHRGNSVDYLVFQM
;
A
#
# COMPACT_ATOMS: atom_id res chain seq x y z
N MET A 1 -2.16 26.42 -6.22
CA MET A 1 -3.15 25.32 -6.33
C MET A 1 -2.58 24.11 -5.60
N LYS A 2 -3.36 23.42 -4.76
CA LYS A 2 -2.86 22.22 -4.05
C LYS A 2 -2.61 21.07 -5.03
N ARG A 3 -1.61 20.22 -4.76
CA ARG A 3 -1.15 19.19 -5.72
C ARG A 3 -2.19 18.10 -5.98
N LEU A 4 -3.01 17.77 -4.97
CA LEU A 4 -3.98 16.68 -5.02
C LEU A 4 -5.44 17.17 -4.94
N GLN A 5 -5.68 18.43 -5.33
CA GLN A 5 -6.99 19.04 -5.22
C GLN A 5 -8.09 18.17 -5.88
N ASN A 6 -9.10 17.79 -5.09
CA ASN A 6 -10.24 16.98 -5.51
C ASN A 6 -9.89 15.57 -6.02
N LYS A 7 -8.67 15.07 -5.77
CA LYS A 7 -8.28 13.68 -6.06
C LYS A 7 -8.83 12.75 -4.98
N VAL A 8 -9.22 11.54 -5.35
CA VAL A 8 -9.68 10.51 -4.43
C VAL A 8 -8.61 9.43 -4.29
N ALA A 9 -8.17 9.19 -3.06
CA ALA A 9 -7.12 8.23 -2.74
C ALA A 9 -7.65 7.10 -1.86
N ILE A 10 -7.30 5.86 -2.22
CA ILE A 10 -7.38 4.70 -1.32
C ILE A 10 -6.00 4.46 -0.74
N ILE A 11 -5.91 4.23 0.57
CA ILE A 11 -4.68 3.89 1.27
C ILE A 11 -4.93 2.63 2.11
N THR A 12 -4.28 1.51 1.77
CA THR A 12 -4.33 0.27 2.59
C THR A 12 -3.28 0.29 3.68
N GLY A 13 -3.40 -0.62 4.67
CA GLY A 13 -2.62 -0.54 5.90
C GLY A 13 -2.88 0.75 6.65
N GLY A 14 -4.13 1.24 6.62
CA GLY A 14 -4.53 2.58 7.05
C GLY A 14 -4.25 2.90 8.52
N ALA A 15 -3.95 1.88 9.34
CA ALA A 15 -3.55 2.04 10.73
C ALA A 15 -2.02 2.15 10.93
N THR A 16 -1.20 1.97 9.90
CA THR A 16 0.26 2.06 10.02
C THR A 16 0.74 3.51 10.05
N HIS A 17 1.91 3.73 10.65
CA HIS A 17 2.50 5.08 10.77
C HIS A 17 2.72 5.75 9.40
N LEU A 18 3.18 4.98 8.40
CA LEU A 18 3.42 5.47 7.04
C LEU A 18 2.10 5.84 6.35
N ALA A 19 1.08 5.00 6.46
CA ALA A 19 -0.23 5.27 5.89
C ALA A 19 -0.89 6.51 6.54
N ILE A 20 -0.81 6.64 7.87
CA ILE A 20 -1.35 7.81 8.61
C ILE A 20 -0.66 9.10 8.16
N ARG A 21 0.68 9.10 8.03
CA ARG A 21 1.42 10.27 7.55
C ARG A 21 1.06 10.62 6.11
N THR A 22 0.96 9.61 5.25
CA THR A 22 0.56 9.77 3.85
C THR A 22 -0.85 10.34 3.74
N ALA A 23 -1.80 9.83 4.53
CA ALA A 23 -3.18 10.32 4.57
C ALA A 23 -3.24 11.79 4.99
N LYS A 24 -2.53 12.19 6.04
CA LYS A 24 -2.46 13.61 6.46
C LYS A 24 -1.92 14.50 5.34
N LEU A 25 -0.79 14.13 4.74
CA LEU A 25 -0.22 14.88 3.63
C LEU A 25 -1.19 14.99 2.44
N PHE A 26 -1.89 13.90 2.10
CA PHE A 26 -2.85 13.91 1.00
C PHE A 26 -4.05 14.82 1.29
N LEU A 27 -4.56 14.81 2.51
CA LEU A 27 -5.64 15.70 2.95
C LEU A 27 -5.21 17.18 2.93
N ASP A 28 -3.98 17.46 3.34
CA ASP A 28 -3.36 18.79 3.31
C ASP A 28 -3.19 19.28 1.87
N GLU A 29 -2.90 18.38 0.93
CA GLU A 29 -2.85 18.64 -0.51
C GLU A 29 -4.22 18.61 -1.21
N GLY A 30 -5.33 18.54 -0.43
CA GLY A 30 -6.68 18.72 -0.94
C GLY A 30 -7.36 17.46 -1.48
N ALA A 31 -6.79 16.28 -1.20
CA ALA A 31 -7.40 15.01 -1.55
C ALA A 31 -8.59 14.66 -0.63
N LYS A 32 -9.39 13.70 -1.10
CA LYS A 32 -10.32 12.89 -0.31
C LYS A 32 -9.67 11.51 -0.14
N VAL A 33 -9.71 10.95 1.07
CA VAL A 33 -8.94 9.75 1.42
C VAL A 33 -9.85 8.71 2.05
N VAL A 34 -9.69 7.46 1.63
CA VAL A 34 -10.26 6.27 2.29
C VAL A 34 -9.10 5.44 2.85
N LEU A 35 -9.05 5.30 4.17
CA LEU A 35 -8.13 4.37 4.85
C LEU A 35 -8.73 2.97 4.92
N VAL A 36 -7.93 1.96 4.64
CA VAL A 36 -8.35 0.56 4.64
C VAL A 36 -7.42 -0.24 5.53
N ASP A 37 -7.99 -0.94 6.49
CA ASP A 37 -7.26 -1.79 7.43
C ASP A 37 -8.20 -2.86 8.01
N ASN A 38 -7.67 -3.96 8.55
CA ASN A 38 -8.50 -4.97 9.21
C ASN A 38 -8.78 -4.60 10.69
N ASN A 39 -8.01 -3.67 11.27
CA ASN A 39 -8.18 -3.23 12.64
C ASN A 39 -9.12 -2.02 12.74
N LYS A 40 -10.39 -2.31 13.05
CA LYS A 40 -11.45 -1.29 13.17
C LYS A 40 -11.14 -0.24 14.25
N GLU A 41 -10.71 -0.65 15.44
CA GLU A 41 -10.47 0.25 16.56
C GLU A 41 -9.31 1.21 16.26
N ALA A 42 -8.25 0.70 15.63
CA ALA A 42 -7.13 1.52 15.19
C ALA A 42 -7.56 2.55 14.15
N LEU A 43 -8.38 2.17 13.15
CA LEU A 43 -8.94 3.10 12.18
C LEU A 43 -9.80 4.18 12.84
N GLU A 44 -10.72 3.81 13.72
CA GLU A 44 -11.59 4.77 14.43
C GLU A 44 -10.77 5.79 15.22
N LYS A 45 -9.70 5.34 15.89
CA LYS A 45 -8.76 6.22 16.58
C LYS A 45 -8.07 7.19 15.62
N VAL A 46 -7.58 6.71 14.46
CA VAL A 46 -6.94 7.55 13.44
C VAL A 46 -7.91 8.62 12.91
N ILE A 47 -9.15 8.24 12.60
CA ILE A 47 -10.19 9.14 12.09
C ILE A 47 -10.50 10.23 13.12
N SER A 48 -10.69 9.83 14.38
CA SER A 48 -10.95 10.77 15.49
C SER A 48 -9.79 11.76 15.67
N GLN A 49 -8.55 11.26 15.63
CA GLN A 49 -7.35 12.09 15.79
C GLN A 49 -7.12 13.07 14.63
N ILE A 50 -7.43 12.67 13.40
CA ILE A 50 -7.25 13.54 12.22
C ILE A 50 -8.41 14.53 12.08
N GLY A 51 -9.63 14.14 12.43
CA GLY A 51 -10.79 15.05 12.50
C GLY A 51 -11.15 15.73 11.18
N ASN A 52 -10.93 15.08 10.03
CA ASN A 52 -11.15 15.67 8.70
C ASN A 52 -12.31 14.99 7.97
N GLU A 53 -13.29 15.77 7.52
CA GLU A 53 -14.50 15.25 6.85
C GLU A 53 -14.22 14.53 5.52
N ARG A 54 -13.12 14.88 4.85
CA ARG A 54 -12.65 14.23 3.60
C ARG A 54 -11.95 12.90 3.84
N LEU A 55 -11.72 12.52 5.09
CA LEU A 55 -11.16 11.25 5.48
C LEU A 55 -12.30 10.29 5.88
N LYS A 56 -12.31 9.11 5.27
CA LYS A 56 -13.20 7.99 5.61
C LYS A 56 -12.37 6.74 5.83
N PHE A 57 -12.98 5.68 6.36
CA PHE A 57 -12.34 4.38 6.48
C PHE A 57 -13.24 3.25 6.02
N CYS A 58 -12.62 2.11 5.70
CA CYS A 58 -13.29 0.84 5.47
C CYS A 58 -12.51 -0.26 6.19
N VAL A 59 -13.23 -1.10 6.94
CA VAL A 59 -12.62 -2.29 7.56
C VAL A 59 -12.56 -3.40 6.52
N ALA A 60 -11.37 -3.84 6.17
CA ALA A 60 -11.17 -4.89 5.18
C ALA A 60 -9.85 -5.64 5.39
N ASP A 61 -9.92 -6.96 5.23
CA ASP A 61 -8.74 -7.81 5.06
C ASP A 61 -8.33 -7.85 3.59
N ILE A 62 -7.16 -7.30 3.28
CA ILE A 62 -6.65 -7.20 1.90
C ILE A 62 -6.29 -8.56 1.30
N THR A 63 -6.18 -9.63 2.10
CA THR A 63 -5.91 -10.99 1.63
C THR A 63 -7.17 -11.69 1.05
N GLN A 64 -8.34 -11.06 1.22
CA GLN A 64 -9.65 -11.60 0.87
C GLN A 64 -10.31 -10.82 -0.27
N SER A 65 -10.55 -11.49 -1.40
CA SER A 65 -11.09 -10.86 -2.61
C SER A 65 -12.42 -10.11 -2.40
N ARG A 66 -13.30 -10.63 -1.53
CA ARG A 66 -14.60 -9.99 -1.25
C ARG A 66 -14.42 -8.70 -0.45
N SER A 67 -13.52 -8.70 0.53
CA SER A 67 -13.18 -7.52 1.33
C SER A 67 -12.55 -6.43 0.46
N VAL A 68 -11.69 -6.83 -0.48
CA VAL A 68 -11.07 -5.91 -1.43
C VAL A 68 -12.11 -5.24 -2.34
N GLN A 69 -12.99 -6.01 -2.97
CA GLN A 69 -14.10 -5.46 -3.77
C GLN A 69 -14.97 -4.51 -2.95
N ASN A 70 -15.22 -4.83 -1.68
CA ASN A 70 -16.07 -4.01 -0.81
C ASN A 70 -15.49 -2.62 -0.58
N TYR A 71 -14.20 -2.47 -0.25
CA TYR A 71 -13.63 -1.14 -0.04
C TYR A 71 -13.53 -0.33 -1.34
N VAL A 72 -13.33 -1.00 -2.49
CA VAL A 72 -13.32 -0.35 -3.81
C VAL A 72 -14.71 0.21 -4.11
N ASN A 73 -15.74 -0.64 -4.05
CA ASN A 73 -17.12 -0.24 -4.29
C ASN A 73 -17.54 0.89 -3.35
N ARG A 74 -17.21 0.76 -2.05
CA ARG A 74 -17.53 1.78 -1.07
C ARG A 74 -16.85 3.12 -1.36
N THR A 75 -15.61 3.10 -1.85
CA THR A 75 -14.90 4.33 -2.25
C THR A 75 -15.60 5.00 -3.43
N VAL A 76 -15.98 4.21 -4.44
CA VAL A 76 -16.71 4.70 -5.62
C VAL A 76 -18.09 5.23 -5.24
N GLU A 77 -18.82 4.56 -4.34
CA GLU A 77 -20.12 5.03 -3.83
C GLU A 77 -20.02 6.39 -3.13
N ILE A 78 -19.00 6.59 -2.29
CA ILE A 78 -18.85 7.81 -1.49
C ILE A 78 -18.33 8.98 -2.33
N PHE A 79 -17.37 8.71 -3.22
CA PHE A 79 -16.60 9.77 -3.88
C PHE A 79 -16.67 9.77 -5.40
N GLY A 80 -17.31 8.77 -6.01
CA GLY A 80 -17.60 8.69 -7.44
C GLY A 80 -16.44 8.23 -8.33
N LYS A 81 -15.21 8.14 -7.80
CA LYS A 81 -14.00 7.87 -8.59
C LYS A 81 -12.84 7.40 -7.71
N ILE A 82 -11.80 6.87 -8.35
CA ILE A 82 -10.49 6.62 -7.74
C ILE A 82 -9.42 7.25 -8.62
N ASP A 83 -8.61 8.14 -8.06
CA ASP A 83 -7.50 8.77 -8.77
C ASP A 83 -6.14 8.24 -8.31
N ILE A 84 -6.04 7.85 -7.03
CA ILE A 84 -4.80 7.42 -6.39
C ILE A 84 -5.04 6.13 -5.62
N PHE A 85 -4.12 5.18 -5.73
CA PHE A 85 -4.09 3.99 -4.89
C PHE A 85 -2.72 3.84 -4.26
N PHE A 86 -2.64 4.03 -2.95
CA PHE A 86 -1.45 3.71 -2.18
C PHE A 86 -1.65 2.33 -1.55
N ASN A 87 -1.08 1.33 -2.21
CA ASN A 87 -1.15 -0.06 -1.82
C ASN A 87 0.00 -0.35 -0.85
N HIS A 88 -0.30 -0.23 0.42
CA HIS A 88 0.61 -0.43 1.52
C HIS A 88 0.11 -1.58 2.40
N ALA A 89 1.01 -2.47 2.75
CA ALA A 89 0.77 -3.57 3.68
C ALA A 89 2.00 -3.66 4.59
N ASP A 90 1.78 -4.13 5.81
CA ASP A 90 2.83 -4.26 6.81
C ASP A 90 2.55 -5.51 7.66
N THR A 91 3.60 -6.19 8.08
CA THR A 91 3.55 -7.37 8.96
C THR A 91 4.74 -7.32 9.90
N GLU A 92 4.62 -7.94 11.08
CA GLU A 92 5.78 -8.09 11.97
C GLU A 92 6.91 -8.89 11.28
N ASP A 93 8.14 -8.39 11.40
CA ASP A 93 9.31 -9.05 10.83
C ASP A 93 9.62 -10.35 11.57
N PHE A 94 9.88 -11.42 10.81
CA PHE A 94 10.31 -12.71 11.35
C PHE A 94 11.64 -13.12 10.72
N PHE A 95 12.61 -13.46 11.58
CA PHE A 95 13.98 -13.77 11.16
C PHE A 95 14.30 -15.24 11.45
N ALA A 96 14.51 -16.03 10.39
CA ALA A 96 15.03 -17.40 10.51
C ALA A 96 15.73 -17.85 9.22
N PRO A 97 16.76 -18.72 9.29
CA PRO A 97 17.30 -19.37 8.10
C PRO A 97 16.20 -20.10 7.32
N ILE A 98 16.32 -20.19 5.99
CA ILE A 98 15.28 -20.80 5.15
C ILE A 98 14.92 -22.23 5.58
N SER A 99 15.89 -23.00 6.08
CA SER A 99 15.70 -24.37 6.56
C SER A 99 14.93 -24.49 7.88
N ALA A 100 14.73 -23.37 8.59
CA ALA A 100 14.03 -23.30 9.88
C ALA A 100 12.88 -22.27 9.85
N TYR A 101 12.55 -21.73 8.67
CA TYR A 101 11.51 -20.73 8.53
C TYR A 101 10.13 -21.40 8.63
N PRO A 102 9.25 -21.01 9.56
CA PRO A 102 7.94 -21.64 9.70
C PRO A 102 7.05 -21.37 8.48
N GLU A 103 6.44 -22.43 7.94
CA GLU A 103 5.54 -22.33 6.78
C GLU A 103 4.36 -21.38 7.05
N ALA A 104 3.75 -21.44 8.24
CA ALA A 104 2.64 -20.57 8.60
C ALA A 104 3.02 -19.07 8.57
N VAL A 105 4.27 -18.73 8.92
CA VAL A 105 4.76 -17.34 8.84
C VAL A 105 5.00 -16.96 7.40
N PHE A 106 5.59 -17.86 6.60
CA PHE A 106 5.77 -17.65 5.17
C PHE A 106 4.42 -17.39 4.47
N ASP A 107 3.43 -18.26 4.69
CA ASP A 107 2.09 -18.14 4.11
C ASP A 107 1.41 -16.83 4.50
N HIS A 108 1.56 -16.38 5.75
CA HIS A 108 1.02 -15.11 6.20
C HIS A 108 1.66 -13.92 5.46
N VAL A 109 2.99 -13.90 5.33
CA VAL A 109 3.72 -12.84 4.60
C VAL A 109 3.31 -12.82 3.13
N ILE A 110 3.26 -13.98 2.47
CA ILE A 110 2.82 -14.09 1.07
C ILE A 110 1.36 -13.65 0.90
N ALA A 111 0.47 -14.06 1.79
CA ALA A 111 -0.94 -13.66 1.73
C ALA A 111 -1.11 -12.14 1.85
N THR A 112 -0.38 -11.51 2.77
CA THR A 112 -0.50 -10.08 3.06
C THR A 112 0.19 -9.22 2.01
N HIS A 113 1.48 -9.44 1.76
CA HIS A 113 2.30 -8.57 0.91
C HIS A 113 2.11 -8.87 -0.58
N LEU A 114 2.18 -10.15 -0.99
CA LEU A 114 2.06 -10.51 -2.40
C LEU A 114 0.60 -10.53 -2.83
N LYS A 115 -0.21 -11.41 -2.24
CA LYS A 115 -1.60 -11.60 -2.67
C LYS A 115 -2.43 -10.35 -2.37
N GLY A 116 -2.22 -9.69 -1.24
CA GLY A 116 -2.86 -8.42 -0.92
C GLY A 116 -2.55 -7.33 -1.95
N ALA A 117 -1.28 -7.17 -2.33
CA ALA A 117 -0.90 -6.22 -3.36
C ALA A 117 -1.56 -6.55 -4.71
N TRP A 118 -1.53 -7.82 -5.11
CA TRP A 118 -2.13 -8.29 -6.35
C TRP A 118 -3.65 -8.08 -6.39
N LEU A 119 -4.38 -8.46 -5.33
CA LEU A 119 -5.83 -8.28 -5.23
C LEU A 119 -6.20 -6.79 -5.28
N GLY A 120 -5.43 -5.94 -4.60
CA GLY A 120 -5.59 -4.48 -4.66
C GLY A 120 -5.57 -3.98 -6.10
N ASN A 121 -4.51 -4.30 -6.86
CA ASN A 121 -4.41 -3.89 -8.27
C ASN A 121 -5.56 -4.48 -9.11
N LYS A 122 -5.84 -5.77 -8.96
CA LYS A 122 -6.90 -6.48 -9.70
C LYS A 122 -8.25 -5.78 -9.60
N TYR A 123 -8.63 -5.31 -8.42
CA TYR A 123 -9.95 -4.72 -8.19
C TYR A 123 -9.96 -3.20 -8.23
N VAL A 124 -8.85 -2.50 -7.96
CA VAL A 124 -8.81 -1.04 -8.00
C VAL A 124 -8.68 -0.53 -9.44
N VAL A 125 -7.80 -1.12 -10.26
CA VAL A 125 -7.49 -0.68 -11.64
C VAL A 125 -8.73 -0.51 -12.52
N PRO A 126 -9.75 -1.40 -12.49
CA PRO A 126 -10.96 -1.22 -13.29
C PRO A 126 -11.72 0.08 -13.00
N HIS A 127 -11.63 0.59 -11.76
CA HIS A 127 -12.36 1.76 -11.27
C HIS A 127 -11.52 3.05 -11.22
N MET A 128 -10.24 2.98 -11.61
CA MET A 128 -9.38 4.16 -11.66
C MET A 128 -9.68 5.04 -12.87
N ASN A 129 -9.60 6.35 -12.65
CA ASN A 129 -9.66 7.34 -13.72
C ASN A 129 -8.44 7.28 -14.64
N HIS A 130 -8.63 7.76 -15.86
CA HIS A 130 -7.54 8.04 -16.77
C HIS A 130 -6.56 9.05 -16.14
N GLY A 131 -5.25 8.83 -16.29
CA GLY A 131 -4.23 9.67 -15.64
C GLY A 131 -4.07 9.42 -14.13
N GLY A 132 -4.55 8.29 -13.63
CA GLY A 132 -4.43 7.90 -12.22
C GLY A 132 -3.00 7.56 -11.78
N SER A 133 -2.83 7.29 -10.49
CA SER A 133 -1.52 6.90 -9.92
C SER A 133 -1.66 5.77 -8.91
N ILE A 134 -0.92 4.69 -9.12
CA ILE A 134 -0.72 3.61 -8.16
C ILE A 134 0.69 3.72 -7.59
N VAL A 135 0.78 3.63 -6.27
CA VAL A 135 2.05 3.53 -5.55
C VAL A 135 1.96 2.30 -4.64
N MET A 136 2.88 1.37 -4.82
CA MET A 136 3.00 0.19 -3.96
C MET A 136 4.17 0.39 -3.00
N THR A 137 3.97 0.04 -1.73
CA THR A 137 5.10 -0.08 -0.81
C THR A 137 5.77 -1.41 -1.05
N SER A 138 7.08 -1.36 -1.26
CA SER A 138 7.93 -2.53 -1.18
C SER A 138 9.00 -2.29 -0.10
N SER A 139 10.19 -2.84 -0.27
CA SER A 139 11.34 -2.64 0.61
C SER A 139 12.62 -2.68 -0.22
N VAL A 140 13.75 -2.24 0.33
CA VAL A 140 15.07 -2.58 -0.22
C VAL A 140 15.25 -4.11 -0.38
N ALA A 141 14.54 -4.91 0.42
CA ALA A 141 14.44 -6.37 0.26
C ALA A 141 13.72 -6.82 -1.03
N GLY A 142 13.04 -5.92 -1.74
CA GLY A 142 12.49 -6.15 -3.08
C GLY A 142 13.49 -5.92 -4.20
N LEU A 143 14.69 -5.42 -3.87
CA LEU A 143 15.79 -5.16 -4.81
C LEU A 143 17.02 -6.02 -4.51
N PHE A 144 17.19 -6.45 -3.26
CA PHE A 144 18.33 -7.21 -2.78
C PHE A 144 17.90 -8.41 -1.93
N GLY A 145 18.76 -9.43 -1.86
CA GLY A 145 18.58 -10.55 -0.95
C GLY A 145 19.10 -10.25 0.46
N TYR A 146 18.38 -10.73 1.48
CA TYR A 146 18.79 -10.67 2.88
C TYR A 146 18.69 -12.06 3.52
N ALA A 147 19.76 -12.47 4.21
CA ALA A 147 19.74 -13.71 4.98
C ALA A 147 18.66 -13.63 6.08
N ASN A 148 18.03 -14.77 6.35
CA ASN A 148 16.99 -14.95 7.36
C ASN A 148 15.63 -14.26 7.11
N LEU A 149 15.44 -13.62 5.96
CA LEU A 149 14.22 -12.89 5.58
C LEU A 149 13.57 -13.46 4.30
N SER A 150 13.63 -14.76 4.09
CA SER A 150 13.28 -15.37 2.80
C SER A 150 11.84 -15.08 2.35
N ALA A 151 10.88 -15.06 3.29
CA ALA A 151 9.48 -14.74 2.96
C ALA A 151 9.32 -13.29 2.50
N LEU A 152 9.88 -12.34 3.27
CA LEU A 152 9.82 -10.91 2.97
C LEU A 152 10.55 -10.61 1.65
N VAL A 153 11.77 -11.11 1.46
CA VAL A 153 12.51 -10.93 0.21
C VAL A 153 11.70 -11.43 -0.99
N ALA A 154 11.10 -12.63 -0.89
CA ALA A 154 10.30 -13.20 -1.95
C ALA A 154 9.04 -12.37 -2.26
N SER A 155 8.29 -11.96 -1.23
CA SER A 155 7.08 -11.14 -1.41
C SER A 155 7.41 -9.77 -2.00
N GLU A 156 8.51 -9.15 -1.56
CA GLU A 156 8.88 -7.80 -1.97
C GLU A 156 9.37 -7.75 -3.42
N HIS A 157 10.12 -8.76 -3.86
CA HIS A 157 10.44 -8.90 -5.29
C HIS A 157 9.16 -9.14 -6.11
N ALA A 158 8.18 -9.88 -5.58
CA ALA A 158 6.92 -10.09 -6.26
C ALA A 158 6.11 -8.79 -6.40
N VAL A 159 6.12 -7.89 -5.41
CA VAL A 159 5.49 -6.55 -5.50
C VAL A 159 6.10 -5.73 -6.65
N VAL A 160 7.42 -5.77 -6.84
CA VAL A 160 8.09 -5.13 -7.99
C VAL A 160 7.64 -5.77 -9.32
N GLY A 161 7.49 -7.09 -9.36
CA GLY A 161 6.97 -7.80 -10.53
C GLY A 161 5.54 -7.38 -10.86
N ILE A 162 4.66 -7.33 -9.86
CA ILE A 162 3.26 -6.89 -9.98
C ILE A 162 3.21 -5.44 -10.48
N MET A 163 4.07 -4.57 -9.96
CA MET A 163 4.16 -3.19 -10.42
C MET A 163 4.46 -3.10 -11.91
N ARG A 164 5.50 -3.79 -12.39
CA ARG A 164 5.89 -3.76 -13.80
C ARG A 164 4.78 -4.28 -14.70
N ALA A 165 4.16 -5.40 -14.33
CA ALA A 165 3.03 -5.94 -15.08
C ALA A 165 1.85 -4.97 -15.12
N THR A 166 1.48 -4.39 -13.98
CA THR A 166 0.34 -3.47 -13.88
C THR A 166 0.59 -2.17 -14.65
N ALA A 167 1.84 -1.67 -14.69
CA ALA A 167 2.21 -0.50 -15.48
C ALA A 167 1.92 -0.72 -16.97
N LEU A 168 2.35 -1.87 -17.51
CA LEU A 168 2.13 -2.25 -18.91
C LEU A 168 0.63 -2.46 -19.21
N GLU A 169 -0.10 -3.12 -18.32
CA GLU A 169 -1.53 -3.38 -18.50
C GLU A 169 -2.41 -2.12 -18.43
N THR A 170 -1.90 -1.02 -17.87
CA THR A 170 -2.66 0.21 -17.64
C THR A 170 -2.20 1.40 -18.48
N GLU A 171 -1.30 1.18 -19.45
CA GLU A 171 -0.77 2.20 -20.35
C GLU A 171 -1.87 2.96 -21.11
N GLU A 172 -2.86 2.27 -21.66
CA GLU A 172 -3.97 2.90 -22.39
C GLU A 172 -4.81 3.83 -21.49
N LYS A 173 -4.84 3.57 -20.18
CA LYS A 173 -5.50 4.44 -19.19
C LYS A 173 -4.58 5.54 -18.66
N GLN A 174 -3.33 5.61 -19.10
CA GLN A 174 -2.31 6.55 -18.61
C GLN A 174 -2.18 6.51 -17.08
N ILE A 175 -2.36 5.34 -16.47
CA ILE A 175 -2.18 5.17 -15.03
C ILE A 175 -0.70 4.94 -14.77
N ARG A 176 -0.09 5.78 -13.95
CA ARG A 176 1.30 5.57 -13.51
C ARG A 176 1.31 4.54 -12.39
N VAL A 177 2.22 3.57 -12.43
CA VAL A 177 2.36 2.54 -11.39
C VAL A 177 3.82 2.50 -10.95
N ASN A 178 4.09 2.69 -9.66
CA ASN A 178 5.46 2.74 -9.12
C ASN A 178 5.55 1.99 -7.79
N THR A 179 6.75 1.53 -7.44
CA THR A 179 7.09 1.05 -6.10
C THR A 179 7.97 2.06 -5.36
N VAL A 180 7.78 2.15 -4.05
CA VAL A 180 8.71 2.82 -3.13
C VAL A 180 9.40 1.76 -2.27
N HIS A 181 10.69 1.93 -2.01
CA HIS A 181 11.50 0.95 -1.29
C HIS A 181 12.14 1.59 -0.05
N PRO A 182 11.39 1.76 1.03
CA PRO A 182 11.96 2.19 2.30
C PRO A 182 13.04 1.20 2.75
N SER A 183 14.12 1.74 3.31
CA SER A 183 15.00 0.96 4.17
C SER A 183 14.47 0.99 5.60
N ILE A 184 15.09 0.25 6.51
CA ILE A 184 14.81 0.35 7.95
C ILE A 184 14.77 1.82 8.35
N ASP A 185 13.62 2.22 8.86
CA ASP A 185 13.35 3.59 9.28
C ASP A 185 14.29 3.91 10.47
N SER A 186 15.01 5.02 10.38
CA SER A 186 15.98 5.49 11.39
C SER A 186 15.37 5.75 12.78
N THR A 187 14.06 5.52 12.93
CA THR A 187 13.29 5.70 14.15
C THR A 187 13.47 4.56 15.17
N GLN A 188 14.00 3.38 14.78
CA GLN A 188 14.36 2.32 15.75
C GLN A 188 15.78 1.76 15.66
N ALA A 189 16.55 2.01 14.60
CA ALA A 189 17.95 1.58 14.56
C ALA A 189 18.84 2.63 13.88
N HIS A 190 19.73 3.21 14.67
CA HIS A 190 20.94 3.94 14.28
C HIS A 190 20.75 5.19 13.40
N ARG A 191 21.23 6.33 13.92
CA ARG A 191 21.43 7.57 13.16
C ARG A 191 22.47 7.32 12.06
N GLY A 192 22.00 6.97 10.86
CA GLY A 192 22.82 6.86 9.66
C GLY A 192 21.92 6.87 8.42
N ASN A 193 22.00 7.96 7.66
CA ASN A 193 21.36 8.24 6.36
C ASN A 193 20.52 7.10 5.76
N SER A 194 19.22 7.07 6.05
CA SER A 194 18.26 6.27 5.29
C SER A 194 18.06 6.92 3.92
N VAL A 195 18.34 6.17 2.85
CA VAL A 195 18.08 6.60 1.47
C VAL A 195 16.90 5.77 0.98
N ASP A 196 15.75 6.42 0.83
CA ASP A 196 14.58 5.80 0.20
C ASP A 196 14.86 5.61 -1.30
N TYR A 197 14.82 4.36 -1.78
CA TYR A 197 14.94 4.10 -3.21
C TYR A 197 13.56 4.19 -3.85
N LEU A 198 13.41 5.10 -4.81
CA LEU A 198 12.26 5.17 -5.70
C LEU A 198 12.63 4.52 -7.02
N VAL A 199 11.95 3.44 -7.40
CA VAL A 199 12.12 2.84 -8.72
C VAL A 199 11.05 3.43 -9.64
N PHE A 200 11.47 4.32 -10.52
CA PHE A 200 10.64 4.85 -11.61
C PHE A 200 10.86 3.99 -12.86
N GLN A 201 9.78 3.55 -13.51
CA GLN A 201 9.83 3.30 -14.95
C GLN A 201 9.34 4.57 -15.64
N MET A 202 10.20 5.12 -16.51
CA MET A 202 9.86 6.17 -17.48
C MET A 202 8.99 5.60 -18.58
#